data_AF-A0AAN7Z3U3-F1
#
_entry.id   AF-A0AAN7Z3U3-F1
#
_cell.length_a   1.000
_cell.length_b   1.000
_cell.length_c   1.000
_cell.angle_alpha   90.00
_cell.angle_beta   90.00
_cell.angle_gamma   90.00
#
_symmetry.space_group_name_H-M   'P 1'
#
loop_
_entity.id
_entity.type
_entity.pdbx_description
1 polymer ?
#
loop_
_entity_poly.entity_id
_entity_poly.type
_entity_poly.pdbx_seq_one_letter_code
_entity_poly.pdbx_strand_id
1 'polypeptide(L)' 'MSGNVMIHKYRFLIRNLPNYPSKSRFRLLTTTREEFRNNRNETNEKKLDMYILEVDSGIKEIMRYKQLDSNSKNWTINL' A
#
# COMPACT_ATOMS: atom_id res chain seq x y z
N MET A 1 -15.47 10.13 10.82
CA MET A 1 -14.87 8.78 11.04
C MET A 1 -13.73 8.42 10.06
N SER A 2 -13.30 9.29 9.14
CA SER A 2 -12.35 8.94 8.06
C SER A 2 -10.84 9.03 8.43
N GLY A 3 -10.42 10.03 9.23
CA GLY A 3 -8.98 10.31 9.44
C GLY A 3 -8.16 9.17 10.06
N ASN A 4 -8.75 8.42 11.00
CA ASN A 4 -8.07 7.29 11.63
C ASN A 4 -7.82 6.15 10.63
N VAL A 5 -8.78 5.85 9.76
CA VAL A 5 -8.66 4.79 8.75
C VAL A 5 -7.53 5.09 7.77
N MET A 6 -7.42 6.34 7.31
CA MET A 6 -6.41 6.73 6.32
C MET A 6 -4.98 6.68 6.87
N ILE A 7 -4.78 7.00 8.16
CA ILE A 7 -3.48 6.87 8.84
C ILE A 7 -3.04 5.39 8.91
N HIS A 8 -3.96 4.47 9.17
CA HIS A 8 -3.62 3.04 9.20
C HIS A 8 -3.20 2.53 7.83
N LYS A 9 -3.90 2.94 6.76
CA LYS A 9 -3.54 2.59 5.39
C LYS A 9 -2.18 3.17 5.00
N TYR A 10 -1.91 4.44 5.33
CA TYR A 10 -0.60 5.06 5.13
C TYR A 10 0.52 4.26 5.81
N ARG A 11 0.35 3.93 7.10
CA ARG A 11 1.31 3.16 7.89
C ARG A 11 1.56 1.77 7.27
N PHE A 12 0.51 1.14 6.76
CA PHE A 12 0.64 -0.13 6.05
C PHE A 12 1.52 0.03 4.81
N LEU A 13 1.25 1.01 3.95
CA LEU A 13 2.00 1.23 2.70
C LEU A 13 3.47 1.49 2.97
N ILE A 14 3.80 2.44 3.86
CA ILE A 14 5.21 2.79 4.13
C ILE A 14 6.02 1.64 4.75
N ARG A 15 5.35 0.71 5.44
CA ARG A 15 5.99 -0.47 6.04
C ARG A 15 6.23 -1.58 5.02
N ASN A 16 5.36 -1.72 4.02
CA ASN A 16 5.41 -2.87 3.10
C ASN A 16 6.05 -2.53 1.75
N LEU A 17 5.95 -1.28 1.26
CA LEU A 17 6.56 -0.85 0.00
C LEU A 17 8.08 -1.11 -0.09
N PRO A 18 8.91 -0.94 0.97
CA PRO A 18 10.34 -1.26 0.90
C PRO A 18 10.65 -2.72 0.53
N ASN A 19 9.73 -3.64 0.85
CA ASN A 19 9.86 -5.08 0.58
C ASN A 19 9.03 -5.52 -0.63
N TYR A 20 8.36 -4.59 -1.32
CA TYR A 20 7.57 -4.90 -2.50
C TYR A 20 8.48 -5.31 -3.66
N PRO A 21 8.21 -6.42 -4.38
CA PRO A 21 9.08 -6.95 -5.43
C PRO A 21 8.99 -6.13 -6.74
N SER A 22 9.25 -4.84 -6.66
CA SER A 22 9.32 -3.92 -7.80
C SER A 22 10.66 -3.18 -7.84
N LYS A 23 11.15 -2.92 -9.05
CA LYS A 23 12.30 -2.02 -9.29
C LYS A 23 12.00 -0.58 -8.91
N SER A 24 10.72 -0.17 -8.96
CA SER A 24 10.26 1.18 -8.62
C SER A 24 9.84 1.33 -7.16
N ARG A 25 10.05 0.34 -6.29
CA ARG A 25 9.51 0.33 -4.91
C ARG A 25 9.87 1.56 -4.06
N PHE A 26 11.08 2.09 -4.22
CA PHE A 26 11.50 3.31 -3.51
C PHE A 26 10.86 4.56 -4.10
N ARG A 27 10.68 4.62 -5.42
CA ARG A 27 9.92 5.68 -6.07
C ARG A 27 8.46 5.66 -5.61
N LEU A 28 7.84 4.48 -5.57
CA LEU A 28 6.48 4.29 -5.03
C LEU A 28 6.39 4.77 -3.58
N LEU A 29 7.35 4.40 -2.72
CA LEU A 29 7.39 4.87 -1.34
C LEU A 29 7.46 6.40 -1.24
N THR A 30 8.30 7.05 -2.04
CA THR A 30 8.42 8.51 -2.07
C THR A 30 7.14 9.16 -2.57
N THR A 31 6.60 8.70 -3.71
CA THR A 31 5.36 9.23 -4.29
C THR A 31 4.18 9.06 -3.33
N THR A 32 4.03 7.90 -2.68
CA THR A 32 2.99 7.69 -1.66
C THR A 32 3.14 8.70 -0.51
N ARG A 33 4.35 8.96 -0.02
CA ARG A 33 4.55 9.97 1.05
C ARG A 33 4.15 11.38 0.61
N GLU A 34 4.49 11.74 -0.62
CA GLU A 34 4.16 13.05 -1.20
C GLU A 34 2.65 13.21 -1.39
N GLU A 35 1.97 12.21 -1.94
CA GLU A 35 0.51 12.24 -2.14
C GLU A 35 -0.26 12.36 -0.83
N PHE A 36 0.11 11.60 0.20
CA PHE A 36 -0.51 11.72 1.52
C PHE A 36 -0.24 13.08 2.18
N ARG A 37 0.96 13.65 1.98
CA ARG A 37 1.30 14.98 2.49
C ARG A 37 0.51 16.07 1.79
N ASN A 38 0.39 16.00 0.47
CA ASN A 38 -0.29 17.00 -0.35
C ASN A 38 -1.81 17.01 -0.08
N ASN A 39 -2.40 15.84 0.19
CA ASN A 39 -3.83 15.70 0.41
C ASN A 39 -4.24 15.67 1.89
N ARG A 40 -3.32 15.95 2.84
CA ARG A 40 -3.56 15.81 4.29
C ARG A 40 -4.73 16.64 4.83
N ASN A 41 -5.06 17.74 4.15
CA ASN A 41 -6.10 18.69 4.53
C ASN A 41 -7.31 18.65 3.57
N GLU A 42 -7.40 17.64 2.70
CA GLU A 42 -8.57 17.50 1.82
C GLU A 42 -9.82 17.21 2.66
N THR A 43 -10.89 17.95 2.38
CA THR A 43 -12.18 17.88 3.09
C THR A 43 -13.32 17.47 2.17
N ASN A 44 -13.09 17.42 0.86
CA ASN A 44 -14.07 16.97 -0.12
C ASN A 44 -14.33 15.47 0.01
N GLU A 45 -15.53 15.10 0.44
CA GLU A 45 -15.92 13.72 0.70
C GLU A 45 -15.77 12.80 -0.52
N LYS A 46 -16.18 13.25 -1.72
CA LYS A 46 -16.07 12.44 -2.95
C LYS A 46 -14.62 12.13 -3.30
N LYS A 47 -13.71 13.09 -3.11
CA LYS A 47 -12.28 12.86 -3.31
C LYS A 47 -11.69 11.93 -2.26
N LEU A 48 -12.09 12.10 -0.99
CA LEU A 48 -11.63 11.22 0.09
C LEU A 48 -12.05 9.77 -0.17
N ASP A 49 -13.28 9.54 -0.63
CA ASP A 49 -13.75 8.21 -1.01
C ASP A 49 -12.94 7.62 -2.16
N MET A 50 -12.66 8.43 -3.19
CA MET A 50 -11.81 8.04 -4.31
C MET A 50 -10.39 7.66 -3.83
N TYR A 51 -9.76 8.47 -2.98
CA TYR A 51 -8.44 8.17 -2.41
C TYR A 51 -8.45 6.89 -1.58
N ILE A 52 -9.51 6.65 -0.82
CA ILE A 52 -9.64 5.42 -0.04
C ILE A 52 -9.67 4.20 -0.99
N LEU A 53 -10.43 4.26 -2.09
CA LEU A 53 -10.51 3.19 -3.08
C LEU A 53 -9.16 2.92 -3.77
N GLU A 54 -8.45 3.98 -4.17
CA GLU A 54 -7.12 3.87 -4.79
C GLU A 54 -6.11 3.21 -3.84
N VAL A 55 -6.08 3.68 -2.59
CA VAL A 55 -5.20 3.14 -1.55
C VAL A 55 -5.55 1.67 -1.26
N ASP A 56 -6.84 1.33 -1.20
CA ASP A 56 -7.27 -0.06 -0.99
C ASP A 56 -6.87 -1.00 -2.13
N SER A 57 -6.93 -0.52 -3.37
CA SER A 57 -6.42 -1.26 -4.52
C SER A 57 -4.92 -1.56 -4.38
N GLY A 58 -4.12 -0.54 -4.04
CA GLY A 58 -2.69 -0.70 -3.84
C GLY A 58 -2.34 -1.64 -2.67
N ILE A 59 -3.07 -1.56 -1.56
CA ILE A 59 -2.90 -2.48 -0.43
C ILE A 59 -3.23 -3.93 -0.83
N LYS A 60 -4.30 -4.13 -1.59
CA LYS A 60 -4.72 -5.45 -2.07
C LYS A 60 -3.64 -6.08 -2.96
N GLU A 61 -3.03 -5.30 -3.83
CA GLU A 61 -1.91 -5.75 -4.66
C GLU A 61 -0.73 -6.19 -3.80
N ILE A 62 -0.24 -5.34 -2.88
CA ILE A 62 0.85 -5.67 -1.96
C ILE A 62 0.55 -6.95 -1.15
N MET A 63 -0.68 -7.10 -0.65
CA MET A 63 -1.10 -8.27 0.11
C MET A 63 -1.08 -9.55 -0.73
N ARG A 64 -1.49 -9.50 -2.00
CA ARG A 64 -1.41 -10.64 -2.92
C ARG A 64 0.02 -11.13 -3.06
N TYR A 65 0.99 -10.23 -3.22
CA TYR A 65 2.40 -10.61 -3.29
C TYR A 65 2.89 -11.26 -2.00
N LYS A 66 2.50 -10.74 -0.82
CA LYS A 66 2.88 -11.35 0.46
C LYS A 66 2.29 -12.76 0.64
N GLN A 67 1.08 -13.00 0.12
CA GLN A 67 0.47 -14.32 0.13
C GLN A 67 1.17 -15.29 -0.82
N LEU A 68 1.58 -14.83 -2.01
CA LEU A 68 2.40 -15.62 -2.93
C LEU A 68 3.76 -16.01 -2.31
N ASP A 69 4.43 -15.09 -1.62
CA ASP A 69 5.68 -15.35 -0.89
C ASP A 69 5.50 -16.29 0.31
N SER A 70 4.34 -16.23 0.97
CA SER A 70 4.02 -17.16 2.06
C SER A 70 3.78 -18.59 1.55
N ASN A 71 3.19 -18.72 0.36
CA ASN A 71 2.93 -20.01 -0.29
C ASN A 71 4.17 -20.60 -1.00
N SER A 72 5.14 -19.78 -1.40
CA SER A 72 6.39 -20.26 -2.03
C SER A 72 7.33 -20.98 -1.06
N LYS A 73 7.21 -20.73 0.25
CA LYS A 73 7.98 -21.43 1.29
C LYS A 73 7.67 -22.94 1.44
N ASN A 74 6.61 -23.43 0.81
CA ASN A 74 6.22 -24.85 0.84
C ASN A 74 6.72 -25.66 -0.37
N TRP A 75 7.58 -25.09 -1.22
CA TRP A 75 8.14 -25.80 -2.38
C TRP A 75 9.47 -26.46 -1.97
N THR A 76 9.41 -27.60 -1.28
CA THR A 76 10.53 -28.56 -1.27
C THR A 76 10.68 -29.10 -2.69
N ILE A 77 11.61 -28.52 -3.45
CA ILE A 77 12.11 -29.12 -4.68
C ILE A 77 12.96 -30.31 -4.23
N ASN A 78 12.42 -31.52 -4.36
CA ASN A 78 13.27 -32.71 -4.40
C ASN A 78 14.02 -32.66 -5.75
N LEU A 79 15.31 -32.36 -5.67
CA LEU A 79 16.27 -32.54 -6.77
C LEU A 79 16.59 -34.03 -6.93
#